data_AF-A0A2E1J0E8-F1
#
_entry.id   AF-A0A2E1J0E8-F1
#
_cell.length_a   1.000
_cell.length_b   1.000
_cell.length_c   1.000
_cell.angle_alpha   90.00
_cell.angle_beta   90.00
_cell.angle_gamma   90.00
#
_symmetry.space_group_name_H-M   'P 1'
#
loop_
_entity.id
_entity.type
_entity.pdbx_description
1 polymer ?
#
loop_
_entity_poly.entity_id
_entity_poly.type
_entity_poly.pdbx_seq_one_letter_code
_entity_poly.pdbx_strand_id
1 'polypeptide(L)'
;MAVESKEKIFQARIIAIIWALIIYPGMILLGWAGRSFIESAQNEQILILMGNQLLPPVLAGVVLASVLSAIMSTADSQLLVASSAICHDLKLKEDEFTLWETRLVVAGICFVSAIMAIYIDKSIYSQVLFAFSAMGSAFGPLLIGKLKGEIYKSYAIASMLSGFLLTVIIHFSTFKPEGNPLERILPFLVAYILVEIGRRQK
;
A
#
# COMPACT_ATOMS: atom_id res chain seq x y z
N MET A 1 7.98 14.85 -3.22
CA MET A 1 9.39 14.61 -2.83
C MET A 1 10.19 15.87 -3.07
N ALA A 2 10.74 16.48 -2.02
CA ALA A 2 11.64 17.61 -2.11
C ALA A 2 13.06 17.08 -2.39
N VAL A 3 13.38 16.80 -3.65
CA VAL A 3 14.76 16.46 -4.06
C VAL A 3 15.39 17.71 -4.64
N GLU A 4 16.53 18.12 -4.07
CA GLU A 4 17.22 19.37 -4.40
C GLU A 4 17.77 19.45 -5.84
N SER A 5 18.06 18.32 -6.50
CA SER A 5 18.57 18.32 -7.87
C SER A 5 18.23 17.04 -8.66
N LYS A 6 18.22 17.14 -10.00
CA LYS A 6 17.95 16.01 -10.89
C LYS A 6 18.99 14.90 -10.77
N GLU A 7 20.25 15.23 -10.53
CA GLU A 7 21.33 14.25 -10.35
C GLU A 7 21.11 13.38 -9.10
N LYS A 8 20.62 13.99 -8.00
CA LYS A 8 20.30 13.26 -6.76
C LYS A 8 19.16 12.25 -6.93
N ILE A 9 18.25 12.47 -7.89
CA ILE A 9 17.18 11.50 -8.21
C ILE A 9 17.78 10.21 -8.78
N PHE A 10 18.79 10.30 -9.65
CA PHE A 10 19.42 9.12 -10.23
C PHE A 10 20.20 8.33 -9.19
N GLN A 11 20.96 9.03 -8.34
CA GLN A 11 21.69 8.39 -7.23
C GLN A 11 20.74 7.70 -6.25
N ALA A 12 19.66 8.39 -5.82
CA ALA A 12 18.66 7.81 -4.94
C ALA A 12 18.01 6.56 -5.54
N ARG A 13 17.71 6.57 -6.86
CA ARG A 13 17.18 5.41 -7.58
C ARG A 13 18.13 4.22 -7.54
N ILE A 14 19.41 4.44 -7.84
CA ILE A 14 20.41 3.36 -7.83
C ILE A 14 20.51 2.75 -6.42
N ILE A 15 20.63 3.60 -5.39
CA ILE A 15 20.72 3.16 -4.00
C ILE A 15 19.49 2.32 -3.64
N ALA A 16 18.29 2.78 -3.98
CA ALA A 16 17.05 2.05 -3.70
C ALA A 16 17.00 0.68 -4.40
N ILE A 17 17.40 0.60 -5.67
CA ILE A 17 17.43 -0.66 -6.43
C ILE A 17 18.45 -1.63 -5.83
N ILE A 18 19.65 -1.18 -5.51
CA ILE A 18 20.70 -2.03 -4.89
C ILE A 18 20.20 -2.59 -3.56
N TRP A 19 19.60 -1.75 -2.71
CA TRP A 19 19.04 -2.21 -1.44
C TRP A 19 17.89 -3.20 -1.64
N ALA A 20 17.00 -2.98 -2.60
CA ALA A 20 15.93 -3.92 -2.92
C ALA A 20 16.48 -5.29 -3.37
N LEU A 21 17.53 -5.29 -4.20
CA LEU A 21 18.21 -6.51 -4.66
C LEU A 21 18.93 -7.26 -3.55
N ILE A 22 19.32 -6.60 -2.47
CA ILE A 22 19.91 -7.26 -1.29
C ILE A 22 18.80 -7.79 -0.38
N ILE A 23 17.81 -6.95 -0.08
CA ILE A 23 16.77 -7.25 0.91
C ILE A 23 15.83 -8.34 0.42
N TYR A 24 15.31 -8.27 -0.81
CA TYR A 24 14.28 -9.21 -1.27
C TYR A 24 14.78 -10.66 -1.34
N PRO A 25 15.96 -10.98 -1.91
CA PRO A 25 16.48 -12.34 -1.85
C PRO A 25 16.73 -12.80 -0.42
N GLY A 26 17.26 -11.92 0.44
CA GLY A 26 17.45 -12.23 1.87
C GLY A 26 16.15 -12.60 2.57
N MET A 27 15.07 -11.87 2.33
CA MET A 27 13.74 -12.16 2.87
C MET A 27 13.17 -13.49 2.34
N ILE A 28 13.34 -13.78 1.06
CA ILE A 28 12.89 -15.05 0.44
C ILE A 28 13.65 -16.23 1.04
N LEU A 29 14.98 -16.14 1.10
CA LEU A 29 15.82 -17.19 1.68
C LEU A 29 15.50 -17.44 3.15
N LEU A 30 15.29 -16.37 3.92
CA LEU A 30 14.87 -16.48 5.31
C LEU A 30 13.50 -17.16 5.44
N GLY A 31 12.54 -16.82 4.58
CA GLY A 31 11.21 -17.46 4.58
C GLY A 31 11.30 -18.95 4.24
N TRP A 32 12.12 -19.32 3.26
CA TRP A 32 12.35 -20.73 2.88
C TRP A 32 13.06 -21.51 3.97
N ALA A 33 14.13 -20.96 4.54
CA ALA A 33 14.84 -21.59 5.66
C ALA A 33 13.92 -21.69 6.89
N GLY A 34 13.19 -20.63 7.24
CA GLY A 34 12.26 -20.63 8.35
C GLY A 34 11.20 -21.72 8.24
N ARG A 35 10.70 -21.99 7.03
CA ARG A 35 9.73 -23.06 6.78
C ARG A 35 10.27 -24.46 7.10
N SER A 36 11.58 -24.71 6.97
CA SER A 36 12.16 -26.01 7.35
C SER A 36 12.39 -26.16 8.85
N PHE A 37 12.54 -25.05 9.59
CA PHE A 37 12.81 -25.06 11.03
C PHE A 37 11.54 -24.95 11.90
N ILE A 38 10.47 -24.34 11.39
CA ILE A 38 9.24 -24.08 12.17
C ILE A 38 8.02 -24.57 11.38
N GLU A 39 7.43 -25.69 11.81
CA GLU A 39 6.27 -26.33 11.15
C GLU A 39 4.98 -25.50 11.18
N SER A 40 4.87 -24.54 12.11
CA SER A 40 3.60 -23.83 12.42
C SER A 40 3.70 -22.30 12.46
N ALA A 41 4.77 -21.70 11.94
CA ALA A 41 4.90 -20.25 11.97
C ALA A 41 3.75 -19.60 11.19
N GLN A 42 3.00 -18.72 11.85
CA GLN A 42 2.23 -17.70 11.13
C GLN A 42 3.21 -16.98 10.21
N ASN A 43 2.97 -17.06 8.89
CA ASN A 43 3.95 -16.80 7.83
C ASN A 43 4.71 -15.46 7.97
N GLU A 44 4.11 -14.48 8.64
CA GLU A 44 4.58 -13.09 8.71
C GLU A 44 5.50 -12.80 9.92
N GLN A 45 5.56 -13.69 10.91
CA GLN A 45 6.39 -13.53 12.12
C GLN A 45 7.73 -14.25 12.03
N ILE A 46 8.01 -14.91 10.90
CA ILE A 46 9.14 -15.83 10.75
C ILE A 46 10.50 -15.19 11.07
N LEU A 47 10.69 -13.92 10.68
CA LEU A 47 11.93 -13.19 10.96
C LEU A 47 12.19 -13.04 12.46
N ILE A 48 11.17 -12.71 13.24
CA ILE A 48 11.30 -12.51 14.69
C ILE A 48 11.49 -13.84 15.39
N LEU A 49 10.75 -14.88 14.99
CA LEU A 49 10.88 -16.22 15.55
C LEU A 49 12.27 -16.81 15.31
N MET A 50 12.75 -16.74 14.06
CA MET A 50 14.09 -17.21 13.69
C MET A 50 15.18 -16.39 14.37
N GLY A 51 15.00 -15.06 14.47
CA GLY A 51 15.93 -14.19 15.20
C GLY A 51 16.07 -14.59 16.67
N ASN A 52 14.96 -14.84 17.35
CA ASN A 52 14.97 -15.27 18.76
C ASN A 52 15.58 -16.67 18.98
N GLN A 53 15.45 -17.57 18.01
CA GLN A 53 15.99 -18.94 18.12
C GLN A 53 17.47 -19.02 17.75
N LEU A 54 17.90 -18.27 16.73
CA LEU A 54 19.25 -18.41 16.16
C LEU A 54 20.26 -17.37 16.69
N LEU A 55 19.79 -16.23 17.18
CA LEU A 55 20.66 -15.13 17.62
C LEU A 55 20.75 -15.06 19.14
N PRO A 56 21.88 -14.57 19.69
CA PRO A 56 21.96 -14.15 21.08
C PRO A 56 20.88 -13.10 21.42
N PRO A 57 20.36 -13.05 22.67
CA PRO A 57 19.24 -12.19 23.04
C PRO A 57 19.42 -10.72 22.68
N VAL A 58 20.64 -10.19 22.80
CA VAL A 58 20.95 -8.80 22.45
C VAL A 58 20.75 -8.55 20.95
N LEU A 59 21.26 -9.43 20.08
CA LEU A 59 21.13 -9.28 18.63
C LEU A 59 19.69 -9.53 18.16
N ALA A 60 18.97 -10.47 18.77
CA ALA A 60 17.54 -10.66 18.52
C ALA A 60 16.73 -9.40 18.86
N GLY A 61 17.06 -8.75 19.99
CA GLY A 61 16.48 -7.46 20.37
C GLY A 61 16.75 -6.35 19.35
N VAL A 62 17.97 -6.28 18.80
CA VAL A 62 18.33 -5.32 17.74
C VAL A 62 17.53 -5.58 16.47
N VAL A 63 17.34 -6.84 16.06
CA VAL A 63 16.51 -7.20 14.90
C VAL A 63 15.07 -6.75 15.10
N LEU A 64 14.48 -7.06 16.26
CA LEU A 64 13.12 -6.63 16.60
C LEU A 64 12.99 -5.10 16.56
N ALA A 65 13.92 -4.38 17.19
CA ALA A 65 13.94 -2.92 17.19
C ALA A 65 14.06 -2.34 15.76
N SER A 66 14.87 -2.96 14.91
CA SER A 66 15.05 -2.54 13.51
C SER A 66 13.77 -2.71 12.69
N VAL A 67 13.06 -3.82 12.86
CA VAL A 67 11.77 -4.08 12.19
C VAL A 67 10.71 -3.07 12.65
N LEU A 68 10.59 -2.86 13.97
CA LEU A 68 9.65 -1.89 14.53
C LEU A 68 9.96 -0.47 14.03
N SER A 69 11.23 -0.07 14.02
CA SER A 69 11.67 1.23 13.50
C SER A 69 11.30 1.41 12.03
N ALA A 70 11.52 0.40 11.18
CA ALA A 70 11.15 0.43 9.77
C ALA A 70 9.62 0.59 9.57
N ILE A 71 8.82 -0.16 10.33
CA ILE A 71 7.35 -0.08 10.30
C ILE A 71 6.89 1.33 10.72
N MET A 72 7.42 1.87 11.82
CA MET A 72 7.07 3.21 12.30
C MET A 72 7.41 4.29 11.27
N SER A 73 8.58 4.25 10.64
CA SER A 73 8.96 5.23 9.62
C SER A 73 8.02 5.23 8.40
N THR A 74 7.51 4.05 8.04
CA THR A 74 6.55 3.89 6.95
C THR A 74 5.17 4.37 7.38
N ALA A 75 4.70 3.97 8.56
CA ALA A 75 3.42 4.39 9.11
C ALA A 75 3.31 5.91 9.22
N ASP A 76 4.34 6.57 9.76
CA ASP A 76 4.41 8.02 9.90
C ASP A 76 4.26 8.72 8.54
N SER A 77 4.98 8.23 7.53
CA SER A 77 4.91 8.78 6.18
C SER A 77 3.53 8.59 5.54
N GLN A 78 2.90 7.43 5.72
CA GLN A 78 1.55 7.17 5.19
C GLN A 78 0.47 8.00 5.89
N LEU A 79 0.56 8.16 7.21
CA LEU A 79 -0.35 9.01 7.98
C LEU A 79 -0.28 10.47 7.54
N LEU A 80 0.93 10.98 7.28
CA LEU A 80 1.13 12.34 6.79
C LEU A 80 0.63 12.54 5.35
N VAL A 81 0.84 11.55 4.46
CA VAL A 81 0.33 11.63 3.09
C VAL A 81 -1.20 11.60 3.08
N ALA A 82 -1.82 10.71 3.85
CA ALA A 82 -3.27 10.60 3.95
C ALA A 82 -3.90 11.86 4.58
N SER A 83 -3.30 12.40 5.64
CA SER A 83 -3.80 13.62 6.28
C SER A 83 -3.66 14.83 5.36
N SER A 84 -2.55 14.95 4.63
CA SER A 84 -2.36 15.99 3.62
C SER A 84 -3.43 15.92 2.53
N ALA A 85 -3.79 14.73 2.06
CA ALA A 85 -4.83 14.56 1.05
C ALA A 85 -6.20 15.04 1.58
N ILE A 86 -6.52 14.76 2.86
CA ILE A 86 -7.76 15.22 3.47
C ILE A 86 -7.76 16.75 3.67
N CYS A 87 -6.66 17.31 4.17
CA CYS A 87 -6.59 18.74 4.48
C CYS A 87 -6.54 19.61 3.23
N HIS A 88 -5.81 19.18 2.18
CA HIS A 88 -5.55 20.00 1.00
C HIS A 88 -6.37 19.60 -0.24
N ASP A 89 -6.62 18.30 -0.48
CA ASP A 89 -7.24 17.86 -1.74
C ASP A 89 -8.77 17.82 -1.66
N LEU A 90 -9.34 17.49 -0.50
CA LEU A 90 -10.81 17.41 -0.34
C LEU A 90 -11.48 18.79 -0.22
N LYS A 91 -10.72 19.87 -0.06
CA LYS A 91 -11.22 21.26 0.06
C LYS A 91 -12.41 21.39 1.02
N LEU A 92 -12.31 20.75 2.19
CA LEU A 92 -13.38 20.71 3.19
C LEU A 92 -13.66 22.06 3.87
N LYS A 93 -12.80 23.05 3.66
CA LYS A 93 -12.90 24.42 4.17
C LYS A 93 -12.40 25.39 3.10
N GLU A 94 -12.90 26.63 3.13
CA GLU A 94 -12.43 27.70 2.26
C GLU A 94 -11.02 28.18 2.66
N ASP A 95 -10.75 28.26 3.97
CA ASP A 95 -9.44 28.59 4.51
C ASP A 95 -8.52 27.36 4.60
N GLU A 96 -7.21 27.61 4.62
CA GLU A 96 -6.22 26.57 4.88
C GLU A 96 -6.37 25.96 6.28
N PHE A 97 -6.12 24.65 6.38
CA PHE A 97 -6.08 23.95 7.65
C PHE A 97 -4.92 24.47 8.51
N THR A 98 -5.21 24.79 9.76
CA THR A 98 -4.20 25.09 10.77
C THR A 98 -3.42 23.83 11.17
N LEU A 99 -2.21 24.01 11.72
CA LEU A 99 -1.39 22.90 12.23
C LEU A 99 -2.12 22.03 13.27
N TRP A 100 -2.99 22.63 14.07
CA TRP A 100 -3.78 21.90 15.06
C TRP A 100 -4.85 21.02 14.39
N GLU A 101 -5.58 21.56 13.42
CA GLU A 101 -6.58 20.80 12.65
C GLU A 101 -5.92 19.64 11.87
N THR A 102 -4.76 19.86 11.25
CA THR A 102 -4.01 18.78 10.59
C THR A 102 -3.59 17.68 11.57
N ARG A 103 -3.16 18.04 12.79
CA ARG A 103 -2.84 17.05 13.83
C ARG A 103 -4.06 16.25 14.28
N LEU A 104 -5.24 16.87 14.36
CA LEU A 104 -6.49 16.17 14.64
C LEU A 104 -6.86 15.18 13.53
N VAL A 105 -6.66 15.55 12.27
CA VAL A 105 -6.86 14.63 11.13
C VAL A 105 -5.89 13.45 11.22
N VAL A 106 -4.60 13.69 11.47
CA VAL A 106 -3.60 12.61 11.68
C VAL A 106 -4.02 11.68 12.82
N ALA A 107 -4.42 12.25 13.97
CA ALA A 107 -4.87 11.48 15.12
C ALA A 107 -6.13 10.65 14.80
N GLY A 108 -7.08 11.22 14.06
CA GLY A 108 -8.29 10.52 13.61
C GLY A 108 -7.98 9.35 12.69
N ILE A 109 -7.11 9.53 11.69
CA ILE A 109 -6.67 8.45 10.80
C ILE A 109 -5.96 7.36 11.60
N CYS A 110 -5.03 7.74 12.48
CA CYS A 110 -4.29 6.81 13.34
C CYS A 110 -5.24 5.98 14.21
N PHE A 111 -6.25 6.61 14.81
CA PHE A 111 -7.26 5.95 15.63
C PHE A 111 -8.07 4.93 14.82
N VAL A 112 -8.56 5.31 13.63
CA VAL A 112 -9.29 4.39 12.74
C VAL A 112 -8.39 3.23 12.28
N SER A 113 -7.14 3.51 11.90
CA SER A 113 -6.18 2.48 11.51
C SER A 113 -5.87 1.51 12.65
N ALA A 114 -5.75 2.00 13.89
CA ALA A 114 -5.53 1.14 15.06
C ALA A 114 -6.75 0.25 15.35
N ILE A 115 -7.97 0.79 15.26
CA ILE A 115 -9.20 -0.01 15.38
C ILE A 115 -9.24 -1.09 14.30
N MET A 116 -8.97 -0.73 13.05
CA MET A 116 -8.93 -1.69 11.94
C MET A 116 -7.88 -2.79 12.19
N ALA A 117 -6.70 -2.43 12.67
CA ALA A 117 -5.64 -3.39 13.00
C ALA A 117 -6.02 -4.36 14.12
N ILE A 118 -6.87 -3.95 15.07
CA ILE A 118 -7.33 -4.79 16.19
C ILE A 118 -8.46 -5.74 15.77
N TYR A 119 -9.43 -5.25 14.98
CA TYR A 119 -10.66 -5.99 14.70
C TYR A 119 -10.67 -6.73 13.35
N ILE A 120 -9.82 -6.35 12.39
CA ILE A 120 -9.76 -7.03 11.10
C ILE A 120 -8.82 -8.24 11.21
N ASP A 121 -9.42 -9.42 11.36
CA ASP A 121 -8.71 -10.70 11.38
C ASP A 121 -8.30 -11.14 9.96
N LYS A 122 -7.30 -10.45 9.42
CA LYS A 122 -6.70 -10.72 8.10
C LYS A 122 -5.18 -10.64 8.20
N SER A 123 -4.51 -11.48 7.43
CA SER A 123 -3.04 -11.45 7.32
C SER A 123 -2.56 -10.11 6.77
N ILE A 124 -1.36 -9.68 7.18
CA ILE A 124 -0.72 -8.45 6.69
C ILE A 124 -0.57 -8.52 5.17
N TYR A 125 -0.22 -9.69 4.62
CA TYR A 125 -0.12 -9.93 3.20
C TYR A 125 -1.44 -9.67 2.47
N SER A 126 -2.56 -10.17 3.01
CA SER A 126 -3.89 -9.95 2.42
C SER A 126 -4.25 -8.46 2.41
N GLN A 127 -3.94 -7.73 3.48
CA GLN A 127 -4.18 -6.28 3.59
C GLN A 127 -3.31 -5.46 2.63
N VAL A 128 -2.02 -5.78 2.53
CA VAL A 128 -1.10 -5.14 1.57
C VAL A 128 -1.60 -5.38 0.15
N LEU A 129 -1.98 -6.62 -0.17
CA LEU A 129 -2.42 -6.99 -1.50
C LEU A 129 -3.75 -6.34 -1.87
N PHE A 130 -4.66 -6.20 -0.91
CA PHE A 130 -5.86 -5.41 -1.04
C PHE A 130 -5.55 -3.93 -1.37
N ALA A 131 -4.70 -3.29 -0.58
CA ALA A 131 -4.34 -1.88 -0.79
C ALA A 131 -3.72 -1.64 -2.17
N PHE A 132 -2.79 -2.50 -2.60
CA PHE A 132 -2.19 -2.45 -3.94
C PHE A 132 -3.20 -2.73 -5.05
N SER A 133 -4.12 -3.67 -4.84
CA SER A 133 -5.17 -3.97 -5.82
C SER A 133 -6.15 -2.80 -5.95
N ALA A 134 -6.57 -2.20 -4.84
CA ALA A 134 -7.51 -1.08 -4.83
C ALA A 134 -6.90 0.14 -5.53
N MET A 135 -5.64 0.48 -5.22
CA MET A 135 -4.91 1.55 -5.92
C MET A 135 -4.71 1.22 -7.40
N GLY A 136 -4.28 -0.01 -7.71
CA GLY A 136 -4.03 -0.46 -9.07
C GLY A 136 -5.29 -0.40 -9.94
N SER A 137 -6.42 -0.87 -9.43
CA SER A 137 -7.71 -0.86 -10.14
C SER A 137 -8.33 0.53 -10.24
N ALA A 138 -8.13 1.41 -9.26
CA ALA A 138 -8.62 2.79 -9.31
C ALA A 138 -7.83 3.66 -10.30
N PHE A 139 -6.49 3.61 -10.27
CA PHE A 139 -5.65 4.54 -11.01
C PHE A 139 -5.03 3.95 -12.28
N GLY A 140 -4.71 2.66 -12.29
CA GLY A 140 -4.02 2.00 -13.40
C GLY A 140 -4.74 2.11 -14.74
N PRO A 141 -6.04 1.76 -14.82
CA PRO A 141 -6.80 1.89 -16.06
C PRO A 141 -6.87 3.32 -16.60
N LEU A 142 -7.10 4.29 -15.70
CA LEU A 142 -7.15 5.70 -16.07
C LEU A 142 -5.80 6.21 -16.57
N LEU A 143 -4.70 5.81 -15.93
CA LEU A 143 -3.35 6.18 -16.36
C LEU A 143 -3.06 5.64 -17.76
N ILE A 144 -3.36 4.36 -18.02
CA ILE A 144 -3.21 3.75 -19.34
C ILE A 144 -4.05 4.49 -20.39
N GLY A 145 -5.30 4.81 -20.08
CA GLY A 145 -6.16 5.55 -20.98
C GLY A 145 -5.64 6.96 -21.28
N LYS A 146 -5.13 7.68 -20.26
CA LYS A 146 -4.55 9.01 -20.41
C LYS A 146 -3.29 9.02 -21.28
N LEU A 147 -2.51 7.95 -21.27
CA LEU A 147 -1.37 7.78 -22.17
C LEU A 147 -1.81 7.59 -23.64
N LYS A 148 -3.02 7.08 -23.87
CA LYS A 148 -3.58 6.88 -25.21
C LYS A 148 -4.34 8.09 -25.76
N GLY A 149 -4.76 9.03 -24.91
CA GLY A 149 -5.47 10.23 -25.33
C GLY A 149 -6.30 10.90 -24.24
N GLU A 150 -7.14 11.84 -24.65
CA GLU A 150 -8.06 12.52 -23.73
C GLU A 150 -9.27 11.66 -23.37
N ILE A 151 -9.74 11.80 -22.14
CA ILE A 151 -10.88 11.08 -21.57
C ILE A 151 -11.81 12.11 -20.94
N TYR A 152 -13.12 11.96 -21.15
CA TYR A 152 -14.13 12.78 -20.50
C TYR A 152 -14.06 12.66 -18.97
N LYS A 153 -14.19 13.78 -18.27
CA LYS A 153 -14.05 13.86 -16.80
C LYS A 153 -15.00 12.90 -16.06
N SER A 154 -16.23 12.75 -16.54
CA SER A 154 -17.22 11.84 -15.95
C SER A 154 -16.76 10.38 -15.97
N TYR A 155 -16.24 9.92 -17.12
CA TYR A 155 -15.73 8.56 -17.27
C TYR A 155 -14.42 8.33 -16.52
N ALA A 156 -13.58 9.35 -16.38
CA ALA A 156 -12.38 9.27 -15.55
C ALA A 156 -12.74 9.02 -14.07
N ILE A 157 -13.69 9.78 -13.54
CA ILE A 157 -14.17 9.61 -12.15
C ILE A 157 -14.91 8.27 -11.99
N ALA A 158 -15.79 7.91 -12.92
CA ALA A 158 -16.54 6.65 -12.88
C ALA A 158 -15.60 5.44 -12.92
N SER A 159 -14.55 5.48 -13.75
CA SER A 159 -13.51 4.45 -13.79
C SER A 159 -12.81 4.30 -12.45
N MET A 160 -12.30 5.41 -11.87
CA MET A 160 -11.62 5.39 -10.57
C MET A 160 -12.50 4.83 -9.46
N LEU A 161 -13.75 5.30 -9.36
CA LEU A 161 -14.71 4.85 -8.34
C LEU A 161 -15.09 3.39 -8.54
N SER A 162 -15.36 2.96 -9.78
CA SER A 162 -15.73 1.58 -10.08
C SER A 162 -14.59 0.60 -9.75
N GLY A 163 -13.34 0.94 -10.10
CA GLY A 163 -12.17 0.13 -9.80
C GLY A 163 -11.95 0.00 -8.30
N PHE A 164 -11.99 1.11 -7.56
CA PHE A 164 -11.85 1.11 -6.10
C PHE A 164 -12.99 0.34 -5.41
N LEU A 165 -14.24 0.71 -5.67
CA LEU A 165 -15.41 0.14 -4.97
C LEU A 165 -15.57 -1.35 -5.27
N LEU A 166 -15.33 -1.79 -6.51
CA LEU A 166 -15.43 -3.21 -6.84
C LEU A 166 -14.33 -4.01 -6.12
N THR A 167 -13.12 -3.49 -6.01
CA THR A 167 -12.07 -4.13 -5.19
C THR A 167 -12.46 -4.22 -3.72
N VAL A 168 -13.05 -3.17 -3.14
CA VAL A 168 -13.54 -3.17 -1.75
C VAL A 168 -14.64 -4.21 -1.57
N ILE A 169 -15.66 -4.21 -2.44
CA ILE A 169 -16.78 -5.15 -2.36
C ILE A 169 -16.28 -6.59 -2.44
N ILE A 170 -15.41 -6.90 -3.40
CA ILE A 170 -14.88 -8.25 -3.57
C ILE A 170 -14.06 -8.67 -2.34
N HIS A 171 -13.16 -7.80 -1.85
CA HIS A 171 -12.30 -8.11 -0.70
C HIS A 171 -13.08 -8.46 0.58
N PHE A 172 -14.20 -7.78 0.82
CA PHE A 172 -15.06 -8.03 1.98
C PHE A 172 -16.21 -9.01 1.71
N SER A 173 -16.39 -9.47 0.47
CA SER A 173 -17.42 -10.45 0.12
C SER A 173 -17.04 -11.88 0.56
N THR A 174 -18.05 -12.75 0.64
CA THR A 174 -17.89 -14.19 0.91
C THR A 174 -17.38 -14.99 -0.28
N PHE A 175 -17.25 -14.39 -1.47
CA PHE A 175 -16.60 -15.00 -2.63
C PHE A 175 -15.08 -15.02 -2.40
N LYS A 176 -14.62 -15.92 -1.52
CA LYS A 176 -13.21 -16.10 -1.14
C LYS A 176 -12.63 -17.31 -1.85
N PRO A 177 -11.54 -17.10 -2.59
CA PRO A 177 -10.28 -17.69 -2.17
C PRO A 177 -9.18 -16.62 -2.20
N GLU A 178 -8.55 -16.38 -1.05
CA GLU A 178 -7.41 -15.49 -0.95
C GLU A 178 -6.35 -15.87 -2.01
N GLY A 179 -6.10 -14.97 -2.95
CA GLY A 179 -5.16 -15.21 -4.05
C GLY A 179 -5.79 -15.50 -5.42
N ASN A 180 -7.12 -15.52 -5.57
CA ASN A 180 -7.74 -15.65 -6.89
C ASN A 180 -7.44 -14.43 -7.79
N PRO A 181 -6.77 -14.59 -8.93
CA PRO A 181 -6.46 -13.47 -9.83
C PRO A 181 -7.71 -12.73 -10.33
N LEU A 182 -8.86 -13.41 -10.43
CA LEU A 182 -10.11 -12.81 -10.91
C LEU A 182 -10.59 -11.66 -10.03
N GLU A 183 -10.33 -11.70 -8.72
CA GLU A 183 -10.69 -10.63 -7.78
C GLU A 183 -9.99 -9.31 -8.08
N ARG A 184 -8.81 -9.37 -8.72
CA ARG A 184 -8.00 -8.20 -9.07
C ARG A 184 -8.22 -7.77 -10.50
N ILE A 185 -8.33 -8.76 -11.39
CA ILE A 185 -8.53 -8.54 -12.81
C ILE A 185 -9.91 -7.92 -13.06
N LEU A 186 -10.96 -8.38 -12.38
CA LEU A 186 -12.32 -7.91 -12.63
C LEU A 186 -12.51 -6.40 -12.34
N PRO A 187 -12.13 -5.86 -11.16
CA PRO A 187 -12.18 -4.41 -10.92
C PRO A 187 -11.35 -3.60 -11.92
N PHE A 188 -10.17 -4.10 -12.27
CA PHE A 188 -9.31 -3.45 -13.25
C PHE A 188 -9.95 -3.41 -14.64
N LEU A 189 -10.53 -4.52 -15.09
CA LEU A 189 -11.20 -4.62 -16.40
C LEU A 189 -12.44 -3.72 -16.47
N VAL A 190 -13.27 -3.71 -15.44
CA VAL A 190 -14.46 -2.84 -15.39
C VAL A 190 -14.05 -1.37 -15.48
N ALA A 191 -13.08 -0.96 -14.68
CA ALA A 191 -12.56 0.41 -14.72
C ALA A 191 -11.91 0.73 -16.08
N TYR A 192 -11.25 -0.22 -16.72
CA TYR A 192 -10.65 -0.05 -18.05
C TYR A 192 -11.69 0.08 -19.18
N ILE A 193 -12.77 -0.70 -19.13
CA ILE A 193 -13.88 -0.58 -20.10
C ILE A 193 -14.48 0.83 -20.04
N LEU A 194 -14.72 1.36 -18.83
CA LEU A 194 -15.23 2.72 -18.66
C LEU A 194 -14.28 3.78 -19.24
N VAL A 195 -12.97 3.57 -19.10
CA VAL A 195 -11.95 4.44 -19.70
C VAL A 195 -12.00 4.43 -21.22
N GLU A 196 -12.08 3.25 -21.84
CA GLU A 196 -12.11 3.14 -23.30
C GLU A 196 -13.42 3.67 -23.90
N ILE A 197 -14.57 3.51 -23.21
CA ILE A 197 -15.85 4.14 -23.61
C ILE A 197 -15.76 5.66 -23.50
N GLY A 198 -15.12 6.17 -22.44
CA GLY A 198 -14.96 7.60 -22.18
C GLY A 198 -13.89 8.31 -23.00
N ARG A 199 -13.23 7.61 -23.92
CA ARG A 199 -12.13 8.15 -24.71
C ARG A 199 -12.68 9.11 -25.77
N ARG A 200 -12.12 10.31 -25.83
CA ARG A 200 -12.43 11.27 -26.90
C ARG A 200 -11.84 10.74 -28.20
N GLN A 201 -12.68 10.33 -29.13
CA GLN A 201 -12.26 10.08 -30.51
C GLN A 201 -11.85 11.44 -31.09
N LYS A 202 -10.64 11.52 -31.63
CA LYS A 202 -10.19 12.69 -32.39
C LYS A 202 -11.00 12.80 -33.68
#